data_AF-A0A671YFN7-F1
#
_entry.id   AF-A0A671YFN7-F1
#
_cell.length_a   1.000
_cell.length_b   1.000
_cell.length_c   1.000
_cell.angle_alpha   90.00
_cell.angle_beta   90.00
_cell.angle_gamma   90.00
#
_symmetry.space_group_name_H-M   'P 1'
#
loop_
_entity.id
_entity.type
_entity.pdbx_description
1 polymer ?
#
loop_
_entity_poly.entity_id
_entity_poly.type
_entity_poly.pdbx_seq_one_letter_code
_entity_poly.pdbx_strand_id
1 'polypeptide(L)'
;MKISENRVGVLLLAGGQGTRLGVQYPKGMYNVGLPSGKTLYQIQAERILKIQELSDRKHGSKCTVPWYIMTSEFTLAPTEKFFKENNYFGLESSNIVMFEQRMVPALDSDQKIIMQDKGKLAMAPDGNGGLYQALVDNEVLEDMKKRGVEYLHVYCVDNILVKMADPVFIGFCVSKGADCGAKVVEKAYPAEPVGVVCRVRGVAQVVEYNEIREITAERRGPGGELMFSAGNICNHFFTRAFLQEVAEKYKDQLKQHIALKKVPCVDMCGNHVTPTRPNGIKLEKFVFDVFPFSRSFVVFEVLREDEFSPLKNADGAATDSPTTARNALLAQHSRWATAAGATLLDEHGNLLPPTASVSAGDNQAARCEISPLVSYFGEGLEKLLRGRTLPSPFILDEKMAKELQAQ
;
A
#
# COMPACT_ATOMS: atom_id res chain seq x y z
N MET A 1 -7.61 -17.86 -14.90
CA MET A 1 -7.51 -16.68 -14.00
C MET A 1 -6.15 -16.06 -14.29
N LYS A 2 -6.03 -14.75 -14.51
CA LYS A 2 -4.76 -14.19 -15.05
C LYS A 2 -3.51 -14.48 -14.20
N ILE A 3 -3.69 -14.69 -12.89
CA ILE A 3 -2.63 -15.15 -11.98
C ILE A 3 -2.12 -16.55 -12.36
N SER A 4 -3.00 -17.52 -12.61
CA SER A 4 -2.60 -18.89 -12.99
C SER A 4 -1.88 -18.97 -14.34
N GLU A 5 -2.05 -17.95 -15.19
CA GLU A 5 -1.40 -17.80 -16.49
C GLU A 5 -0.03 -17.09 -16.39
N ASN A 6 0.44 -16.75 -15.19
CA ASN A 6 1.67 -15.95 -14.96
C ASN A 6 1.62 -14.54 -15.59
N ARG A 7 0.43 -13.97 -15.76
CA ARG A 7 0.23 -12.66 -16.43
C ARG A 7 0.09 -11.49 -15.46
N VAL A 8 0.19 -11.74 -14.15
CA VAL A 8 -0.01 -10.73 -13.10
C VAL A 8 1.29 -10.52 -12.34
N GLY A 9 1.68 -9.26 -12.18
CA GLY A 9 2.73 -8.83 -11.25
C GLY A 9 2.19 -7.82 -10.25
N VAL A 10 2.89 -7.64 -9.14
CA VAL A 10 2.63 -6.56 -8.18
C VAL A 10 3.80 -5.59 -8.17
N LEU A 11 3.50 -4.30 -8.08
CA LEU A 11 4.51 -3.25 -8.05
C LEU A 11 4.32 -2.38 -6.82
N LEU A 12 5.32 -2.40 -5.96
CA LEU A 12 5.33 -1.72 -4.69
C LEU A 12 6.05 -0.38 -4.79
N LEU A 13 5.39 0.68 -4.33
CA LEU A 13 5.98 2.01 -4.15
C LEU A 13 6.57 2.13 -2.74
N ALA A 14 7.88 1.88 -2.60
CA ALA A 14 8.60 1.81 -1.32
C ALA A 14 9.78 2.79 -1.17
N GLY A 15 9.92 3.78 -2.06
CA GLY A 15 11.03 4.74 -1.98
C GLY A 15 10.98 5.75 -0.82
N GLY A 16 9.87 5.79 -0.08
CA GLY A 16 9.72 6.66 1.09
C GLY A 16 10.33 6.07 2.37
N GLN A 17 11.08 6.89 3.11
CA GLN A 17 11.55 6.52 4.45
C GLN A 17 10.46 6.66 5.52
N GLY A 18 10.59 5.92 6.61
CA GLY A 18 9.68 5.98 7.77
C GLY A 18 9.87 7.18 8.70
N THR A 19 10.45 8.30 8.25
CA THR A 19 10.87 9.41 9.12
C THR A 19 9.72 10.05 9.89
N ARG A 20 8.52 10.14 9.30
CA ARG A 20 7.29 10.60 10.00
C ARG A 20 6.84 9.66 11.14
N LEU A 21 7.28 8.42 11.11
CA LEU A 21 7.03 7.42 12.16
C LEU A 21 8.12 7.44 13.26
N GLY A 22 9.12 8.32 13.16
CA GLY A 22 10.23 8.40 14.10
C GLY A 22 11.33 7.37 13.87
N VAL A 23 11.34 6.67 12.72
CA VAL A 23 12.34 5.64 12.41
C VAL A 23 13.14 6.00 11.15
N GLN A 24 14.39 5.51 11.08
CA GLN A 24 15.30 5.78 9.96
C GLN A 24 15.30 4.70 8.88
N TYR A 25 14.63 3.57 9.11
CA TYR A 25 14.54 2.46 8.16
C TYR A 25 13.32 2.58 7.22
N PRO A 26 13.33 1.89 6.06
CA PRO A 26 12.19 1.81 5.15
C PRO A 26 10.90 1.37 5.83
N LYS A 27 9.78 1.99 5.47
CA LYS A 27 8.50 1.76 6.15
C LYS A 27 8.01 0.30 6.07
N GLY A 28 8.35 -0.44 5.02
CA GLY A 28 7.96 -1.85 4.92
C GLY A 28 8.54 -2.75 6.02
N MET A 29 9.65 -2.33 6.66
CA MET A 29 10.24 -3.03 7.81
C MET A 29 9.52 -2.74 9.13
N TYR A 30 8.51 -1.87 9.13
CA TYR A 30 7.84 -1.45 10.35
C TYR A 30 7.00 -2.59 10.94
N ASN A 31 7.17 -2.84 12.23
CA ASN A 31 6.34 -3.73 13.04
C ASN A 31 5.35 -2.86 13.84
N VAL A 32 4.05 -3.03 13.58
CA VAL A 32 2.98 -2.25 14.24
C VAL A 32 2.56 -2.82 15.61
N GLY A 33 3.26 -3.85 16.09
CA GLY A 33 2.97 -4.53 17.36
C GLY A 33 1.89 -5.60 17.24
N LEU A 34 1.79 -6.28 16.09
CA LEU A 34 0.92 -7.46 15.97
C LEU A 34 1.37 -8.57 16.93
N PRO A 35 0.45 -9.43 17.41
CA PRO A 35 0.81 -10.61 18.21
C PRO A 35 1.93 -11.47 17.61
N SER A 36 1.97 -11.63 16.29
CA SER A 36 3.02 -12.37 15.56
C SER A 36 4.36 -11.63 15.45
N GLY A 37 4.38 -10.32 15.68
CA GLY A 37 5.54 -9.46 15.43
C GLY A 37 5.87 -9.24 13.94
N LYS A 38 5.01 -9.67 13.00
CA LYS A 38 5.25 -9.53 11.55
C LYS A 38 5.36 -8.06 11.11
N THR A 39 6.23 -7.82 10.13
CA THR A 39 6.37 -6.51 9.47
C THR A 39 5.42 -6.36 8.29
N LEU A 40 5.24 -5.14 7.78
CA LEU A 40 4.43 -4.91 6.58
C LEU A 40 4.93 -5.72 5.37
N TYR A 41 6.25 -5.81 5.16
CA TYR A 41 6.82 -6.62 4.08
C TYR A 41 6.49 -8.10 4.22
N GLN A 42 6.57 -8.65 5.43
CA GLN A 42 6.26 -10.06 5.66
C GLN A 42 4.78 -10.35 5.37
N ILE A 43 3.85 -9.51 5.86
CA ILE A 43 2.42 -9.67 5.61
C ILE A 43 2.12 -9.62 4.09
N GLN A 44 2.75 -8.68 3.38
CA GLN A 44 2.59 -8.55 1.93
C GLN A 44 3.14 -9.77 1.18
N ALA A 45 4.33 -10.26 1.56
CA ALA A 45 4.96 -11.44 0.97
C ALA A 45 4.11 -12.70 1.18
N GLU A 46 3.61 -12.91 2.40
CA GLU A 46 2.76 -14.06 2.72
C GLU A 46 1.42 -14.02 1.99
N ARG A 47 0.84 -12.84 1.74
CA ARG A 47 -0.34 -12.71 0.88
C ARG A 47 -0.04 -13.07 -0.59
N ILE A 48 1.15 -12.74 -1.11
CA ILE A 48 1.59 -13.17 -2.44
C ILE A 48 1.75 -14.70 -2.49
N LEU A 49 2.40 -15.29 -1.48
CA LEU A 49 2.52 -16.75 -1.38
C LEU A 49 1.15 -17.43 -1.35
N LYS A 50 0.22 -16.89 -0.55
CA LYS A 50 -1.11 -17.46 -0.43
C LYS A 50 -1.90 -17.39 -1.73
N ILE A 51 -1.87 -16.28 -2.46
CA ILE A 51 -2.62 -16.19 -3.72
C ILE A 51 -2.04 -17.11 -4.80
N GLN A 52 -0.71 -17.31 -4.82
CA GLN A 52 -0.08 -18.34 -5.65
C GLN A 52 -0.56 -19.74 -5.26
N GLU A 53 -0.52 -20.09 -3.97
CA GLU A 53 -1.02 -21.38 -3.47
C GLU A 53 -2.50 -21.63 -3.84
N LEU A 54 -3.37 -20.64 -3.65
CA LEU A 54 -4.79 -20.75 -3.97
C LEU A 54 -5.01 -20.94 -5.48
N SER A 55 -4.26 -20.22 -6.30
CA SER A 55 -4.27 -20.34 -7.77
C SER A 55 -3.78 -21.73 -8.21
N ASP A 56 -2.67 -22.20 -7.65
CA ASP A 56 -2.08 -23.51 -7.93
C ASP A 56 -3.04 -24.64 -7.59
N ARG A 57 -3.68 -24.60 -6.41
CA ARG A 57 -4.68 -25.59 -5.99
C ARG A 57 -5.90 -25.61 -6.90
N LYS A 58 -6.34 -24.44 -7.37
CA LYS A 58 -7.54 -24.33 -8.21
C LYS A 58 -7.30 -24.76 -9.65
N HIS A 59 -6.10 -24.52 -10.18
CA HIS A 59 -5.79 -24.72 -11.60
C HIS A 59 -4.83 -25.88 -11.89
N GLY A 60 -4.22 -26.49 -10.86
CA GLY A 60 -3.31 -27.63 -11.00
C GLY A 60 -1.95 -27.28 -11.63
N SER A 61 -1.64 -25.99 -11.75
CA SER A 61 -0.41 -25.49 -12.36
C SER A 61 0.27 -24.48 -11.44
N LYS A 62 1.58 -24.64 -11.22
CA LYS A 62 2.36 -23.64 -10.48
C LYS A 62 2.35 -22.30 -11.18
N CYS A 63 2.02 -21.25 -10.44
CA CYS A 63 2.05 -19.89 -10.92
C CYS A 63 3.00 -19.01 -10.10
N THR A 64 3.31 -17.85 -10.65
CA THR A 64 4.20 -16.87 -10.06
C THR A 64 3.61 -15.48 -10.21
N VAL A 65 3.69 -14.70 -9.15
CA VAL A 65 3.36 -13.28 -9.13
C VAL A 65 4.66 -12.52 -8.82
N PRO A 66 5.38 -12.03 -9.85
CA PRO A 66 6.60 -11.26 -9.63
C PRO A 66 6.33 -10.01 -8.79
N TRP A 67 7.24 -9.72 -7.87
CA TRP A 67 7.16 -8.55 -6.99
C TRP A 67 8.22 -7.53 -7.38
N TYR A 68 7.77 -6.47 -8.05
CA TYR A 68 8.60 -5.32 -8.39
C TYR A 68 8.57 -4.33 -7.23
N ILE A 69 9.72 -3.95 -6.68
CA ILE A 69 9.81 -3.07 -5.52
C ILE A 69 10.60 -1.82 -5.92
N MET A 70 9.88 -0.71 -6.10
CA MET A 70 10.50 0.58 -6.38
C MET A 70 11.01 1.19 -5.07
N THR A 71 12.31 1.28 -4.94
CA THR A 71 13.01 1.90 -3.82
C THR A 71 13.51 3.30 -4.21
N SER A 72 14.32 3.89 -3.33
CA SER A 72 15.13 5.08 -3.54
C SER A 72 16.54 4.79 -3.03
N GLU A 73 17.48 5.70 -3.32
CA GLU A 73 18.87 5.63 -2.83
C GLU A 73 18.95 5.35 -1.32
N PHE A 74 18.02 5.91 -0.55
CA PHE A 74 17.99 5.75 0.92
C PHE A 74 17.37 4.44 1.41
N THR A 75 16.68 3.71 0.55
CA THR A 75 15.85 2.57 0.94
C THR A 75 16.23 1.26 0.25
N LEU A 76 16.98 1.28 -0.86
CA LEU A 76 17.40 0.07 -1.56
C LEU A 76 18.22 -0.86 -0.66
N ALA A 77 19.43 -0.45 -0.26
CA ALA A 77 20.33 -1.31 0.48
C ALA A 77 19.74 -1.85 1.81
N PRO A 78 19.04 -1.04 2.64
CA PRO A 78 18.36 -1.57 3.82
C PRO A 78 17.25 -2.58 3.48
N THR A 79 16.52 -2.38 2.38
CA THR A 79 15.46 -3.31 1.96
C THR A 79 16.05 -4.62 1.45
N GLU A 80 17.08 -4.59 0.60
CA GLU A 80 17.76 -5.79 0.12
C GLU A 80 18.32 -6.63 1.27
N LYS A 81 19.01 -5.96 2.21
CA LYS A 81 19.54 -6.60 3.41
C LYS A 81 18.43 -7.28 4.21
N PHE A 82 17.33 -6.56 4.46
CA PHE A 82 16.21 -7.08 5.24
C PHE A 82 15.55 -8.30 4.58
N PHE A 83 15.33 -8.27 3.26
CA PHE A 83 14.77 -9.41 2.54
C PHE A 83 15.72 -10.62 2.58
N LYS A 84 17.03 -10.41 2.41
CA LYS A 84 18.02 -11.49 2.48
C LYS A 84 18.10 -12.12 3.88
N GLU A 85 18.10 -11.31 4.93
CA GLU A 85 18.13 -11.78 6.33
C GLU A 85 16.88 -12.58 6.70
N ASN A 86 15.75 -12.31 6.04
CA ASN A 86 14.48 -13.00 6.26
C ASN A 86 14.19 -14.07 5.18
N ASN A 87 15.20 -14.53 4.43
CA ASN A 87 15.06 -15.53 3.37
C ASN A 87 13.91 -15.23 2.40
N TYR A 88 13.76 -13.95 2.03
CA TYR A 88 12.71 -13.44 1.13
C TYR A 88 11.28 -13.79 1.58
N PHE A 89 11.08 -14.05 2.88
CA PHE A 89 9.81 -14.47 3.47
C PHE A 89 9.19 -15.71 2.79
N GLY A 90 10.03 -16.58 2.22
CA GLY A 90 9.61 -17.79 1.52
C GLY A 90 9.30 -17.61 0.02
N LEU A 91 9.35 -16.38 -0.51
CA LEU A 91 9.29 -16.15 -1.95
C LEU A 91 10.62 -16.52 -2.62
N GLU A 92 10.55 -16.92 -3.89
CA GLU A 92 11.75 -17.16 -4.68
C GLU A 92 12.44 -15.82 -5.00
N SER A 93 13.72 -15.71 -4.67
CA SER A 93 14.50 -14.48 -4.80
C SER A 93 14.53 -13.94 -6.23
N SER A 94 14.56 -14.82 -7.24
CA SER A 94 14.54 -14.45 -8.66
C SER A 94 13.21 -13.85 -9.14
N ASN A 95 12.16 -13.88 -8.31
CA ASN A 95 10.86 -13.25 -8.57
C ASN A 95 10.65 -11.94 -7.82
N ILE A 96 11.66 -11.45 -7.10
CA ILE A 96 11.66 -10.14 -6.46
C ILE A 96 12.66 -9.25 -7.21
N VAL A 97 12.16 -8.19 -7.82
CA VAL A 97 12.96 -7.24 -8.61
C VAL A 97 12.92 -5.89 -7.93
N MET A 98 14.00 -5.53 -7.25
CA MET A 98 14.15 -4.22 -6.62
C MET A 98 14.82 -3.26 -7.61
N PHE A 99 14.34 -2.03 -7.69
CA PHE A 99 14.89 -1.02 -8.60
C PHE A 99 14.69 0.39 -8.02
N GLU A 100 15.61 1.31 -8.34
CA GLU A 100 15.61 2.64 -7.75
C GLU A 100 14.89 3.66 -8.63
N GLN A 101 14.11 4.53 -7.99
CA GLN A 101 13.68 5.78 -8.59
C GLN A 101 14.78 6.84 -8.53
N ARG A 102 14.64 7.88 -9.35
CA ARG A 102 15.62 8.97 -9.39
C ARG A 102 15.52 9.86 -8.14
N MET A 103 16.60 10.58 -7.92
CA MET A 103 16.69 11.60 -6.89
C MET A 103 16.77 12.98 -7.55
N VAL A 104 16.09 13.96 -6.95
CA VAL A 104 16.11 15.37 -7.36
C VAL A 104 16.62 16.25 -6.22
N PRO A 105 17.35 17.34 -6.52
CA PRO A 105 17.81 18.28 -5.51
C PRO A 105 16.62 19.01 -4.86
N ALA A 106 16.69 19.20 -3.54
CA ALA A 106 15.82 20.12 -2.83
C ALA A 106 16.22 21.57 -3.13
N LEU A 107 15.22 22.43 -3.29
CA LEU A 107 15.41 23.85 -3.61
C LEU A 107 15.00 24.73 -2.43
N ASP A 108 15.63 25.87 -2.21
CA ASP A 108 15.15 26.88 -1.26
C ASP A 108 14.04 27.76 -1.88
N SER A 109 13.58 28.77 -1.14
CA SER A 109 12.57 29.72 -1.62
C SER A 109 13.02 30.56 -2.81
N ASP A 110 14.34 30.73 -3.01
CA ASP A 110 14.95 31.42 -4.14
C ASP A 110 15.23 30.48 -5.32
N GLN A 111 14.77 29.21 -5.24
CA GLN A 111 15.02 28.15 -6.22
C GLN A 111 16.49 27.75 -6.35
N LYS A 112 17.31 28.02 -5.33
CA LYS A 112 18.71 27.56 -5.25
C LYS A 112 18.76 26.17 -4.64
N ILE A 113 19.72 25.36 -5.07
CA ILE A 113 19.91 24.02 -4.52
C ILE A 113 20.36 24.11 -3.06
N ILE A 114 19.70 23.36 -2.19
CA ILE A 114 20.06 23.25 -0.77
C ILE A 114 21.24 22.29 -0.62
N MET A 115 22.26 22.71 0.12
CA MET A 115 23.39 21.88 0.52
C MET A 115 23.05 21.13 1.81
N GLN A 116 23.13 19.80 1.80
CA GLN A 116 23.04 18.97 3.01
C GLN A 116 24.33 19.08 3.84
N ASP A 117 25.47 19.18 3.17
CA ASP A 117 26.82 19.33 3.74
C ASP A 117 27.73 20.12 2.79
N LYS A 118 28.93 20.53 3.20
CA LYS A 118 29.89 21.37 2.45
C LYS A 118 30.22 20.87 1.04
N GLY A 119 30.04 19.57 0.77
CA GLY A 119 30.21 18.96 -0.55
C GLY A 119 29.08 18.03 -0.96
N LYS A 120 27.92 18.11 -0.31
CA LYS A 120 26.80 17.18 -0.53
C LYS A 120 25.49 17.94 -0.74
N LEU A 121 24.84 17.69 -1.87
CA LEU A 121 23.52 18.23 -2.17
C LEU A 121 22.45 17.56 -1.29
N ALA A 122 21.44 18.32 -0.87
CA ALA A 122 20.26 17.75 -0.25
C ALA A 122 19.36 17.15 -1.34
N MET A 123 19.38 15.83 -1.44
CA MET A 123 18.61 15.07 -2.44
C MET A 123 17.31 14.51 -1.84
N ALA A 124 16.29 14.32 -2.68
CA ALA A 124 15.05 13.65 -2.33
C ALA A 124 14.52 12.80 -3.48
N PRO A 125 13.73 11.74 -3.22
CA PRO A 125 13.07 11.00 -4.28
C PRO A 125 12.15 11.93 -5.09
N ASP A 126 12.04 11.69 -6.40
CA ASP A 126 11.29 12.53 -7.35
C ASP A 126 9.76 12.30 -7.34
N GLY A 127 9.25 11.75 -6.24
CA GLY A 127 7.85 11.39 -6.04
C GLY A 127 7.51 10.01 -6.58
N ASN A 128 6.36 9.45 -6.18
CA ASN A 128 5.98 8.11 -6.64
C ASN A 128 5.65 8.05 -8.14
N GLY A 129 5.39 9.19 -8.79
CA GLY A 129 5.30 9.32 -10.25
C GLY A 129 6.64 9.28 -10.97
N GLY A 130 7.77 9.31 -10.25
CA GLY A 130 9.09 8.94 -10.78
C GLY A 130 9.17 7.49 -11.29
N LEU A 131 8.18 6.67 -10.90
CA LEU A 131 7.98 5.30 -11.36
C LEU A 131 8.20 5.12 -12.86
N TYR A 132 7.59 5.94 -13.70
CA TYR A 132 7.60 5.70 -15.15
C TYR A 132 8.99 5.86 -15.76
N GLN A 133 9.81 6.76 -15.21
CA GLN A 133 11.21 6.89 -15.62
C GLN A 133 12.04 5.74 -15.04
N ALA A 134 11.83 5.39 -13.78
CA ALA A 134 12.52 4.28 -13.09
C ALA A 134 12.29 2.93 -13.80
N LEU A 135 11.08 2.70 -14.32
CA LEU A 135 10.73 1.51 -15.09
C LEU A 135 11.58 1.35 -16.37
N VAL A 136 11.94 2.46 -17.02
CA VAL A 136 12.77 2.47 -18.23
C VAL A 136 14.25 2.35 -17.87
N ASP A 137 14.71 3.18 -16.92
CA ASP A 137 16.12 3.24 -16.53
C ASP A 137 16.66 1.89 -16.04
N ASN A 138 15.79 1.08 -15.43
CA ASN A 138 16.13 -0.21 -14.84
C ASN A 138 15.61 -1.41 -15.67
N GLU A 139 15.18 -1.18 -16.93
CA GLU A 139 14.70 -2.23 -17.84
C GLU A 139 13.54 -3.10 -17.28
N VAL A 140 12.78 -2.57 -16.32
CA VAL A 140 11.72 -3.31 -15.61
C VAL A 140 10.57 -3.67 -16.56
N LEU A 141 10.25 -2.80 -17.52
CA LEU A 141 9.24 -3.07 -18.55
C LEU A 141 9.64 -4.26 -19.45
N GLU A 142 10.94 -4.41 -19.75
CA GLU A 142 11.45 -5.54 -20.53
C GLU A 142 11.47 -6.83 -19.69
N ASP A 143 11.79 -6.78 -18.40
CA ASP A 143 11.63 -7.92 -17.50
C ASP A 143 10.15 -8.39 -17.45
N MET A 144 9.20 -7.46 -17.25
CA MET A 144 7.76 -7.77 -17.27
C MET A 144 7.36 -8.47 -18.57
N LYS A 145 7.82 -7.95 -19.72
CA LYS A 145 7.56 -8.53 -21.04
C LYS A 145 8.17 -9.93 -21.18
N LYS A 146 9.43 -10.12 -20.77
CA LYS A 146 10.12 -11.43 -20.78
C LYS A 146 9.41 -12.48 -19.93
N ARG A 147 8.81 -12.07 -18.80
CA ARG A 147 8.03 -12.94 -17.91
C ARG A 147 6.59 -13.18 -18.36
N GLY A 148 6.12 -12.48 -19.40
CA GLY A 148 4.73 -12.56 -19.85
C GLY A 148 3.74 -11.80 -18.95
N VAL A 149 4.23 -10.92 -18.06
CA VAL A 149 3.39 -10.07 -17.22
C VAL A 149 2.67 -9.05 -18.10
N GLU A 150 1.36 -8.98 -17.93
CA GLU A 150 0.48 -8.05 -18.67
C GLU A 150 -0.27 -7.09 -17.76
N TYR A 151 -0.54 -7.50 -16.52
CA TYR A 151 -1.35 -6.73 -15.58
C TYR A 151 -0.55 -6.49 -14.32
N LEU A 152 -0.46 -5.22 -13.92
CA LEU A 152 0.26 -4.80 -12.74
C LEU A 152 -0.73 -4.23 -11.74
N HIS A 153 -0.68 -4.77 -10.52
CA HIS A 153 -1.27 -4.15 -9.36
C HIS A 153 -0.21 -3.28 -8.67
N VAL A 154 -0.29 -1.96 -8.88
CA VAL A 154 0.56 -0.97 -8.23
C VAL A 154 -0.05 -0.57 -6.90
N TYR A 155 0.75 -0.54 -5.83
CA TYR A 155 0.25 -0.19 -4.49
C TYR A 155 1.29 0.53 -3.62
N CYS A 156 0.83 1.21 -2.58
CA CYS A 156 1.69 1.86 -1.58
C CYS A 156 2.03 0.93 -0.40
N VAL A 157 3.28 0.98 0.08
CA VAL A 157 3.79 0.09 1.15
C VAL A 157 3.05 0.21 2.48
N ASP A 158 2.35 1.32 2.73
CA ASP A 158 1.92 1.69 4.09
C ASP A 158 0.52 1.24 4.51
N ASN A 159 -0.20 0.53 3.65
CA ASN A 159 -1.51 -0.01 3.99
C ASN A 159 -1.38 -1.45 4.52
N ILE A 160 -1.67 -1.68 5.79
CA ILE A 160 -1.61 -3.02 6.40
C ILE A 160 -2.71 -3.97 5.87
N LEU A 161 -3.82 -3.42 5.38
CA LEU A 161 -4.96 -4.17 4.84
C LEU A 161 -4.86 -4.43 3.34
N VAL A 162 -3.75 -4.08 2.69
CA VAL A 162 -3.61 -4.23 1.24
C VAL A 162 -3.84 -5.66 0.75
N LYS A 163 -4.82 -5.84 -0.13
CA LYS A 163 -5.16 -7.12 -0.73
C LYS A 163 -4.24 -7.41 -1.92
N MET A 164 -3.10 -8.03 -1.63
CA MET A 164 -2.00 -8.24 -2.59
C MET A 164 -2.42 -9.07 -3.80
N ALA A 165 -2.17 -8.57 -5.02
CA ALA A 165 -2.65 -9.18 -6.26
C ALA A 165 -4.15 -9.55 -6.25
N ASP A 166 -5.01 -8.66 -5.70
CA ASP A 166 -6.44 -8.93 -5.54
C ASP A 166 -7.09 -9.45 -6.83
N PRO A 167 -7.53 -10.73 -6.84
CA PRO A 167 -8.07 -11.34 -8.04
C PRO A 167 -9.43 -10.75 -8.43
N VAL A 168 -10.16 -10.15 -7.49
CA VAL A 168 -11.46 -9.51 -7.77
C VAL A 168 -11.25 -8.20 -8.50
N PHE A 169 -10.41 -7.30 -7.97
CA PHE A 169 -10.08 -6.03 -8.62
C PHE A 169 -9.43 -6.23 -10.00
N ILE A 170 -8.43 -7.13 -10.09
CA ILE A 170 -7.78 -7.45 -11.37
C ILE A 170 -8.80 -8.03 -12.36
N GLY A 171 -9.62 -8.99 -11.91
CA GLY A 171 -10.66 -9.59 -12.73
C GLY A 171 -11.68 -8.57 -13.24
N PHE A 172 -12.10 -7.64 -12.37
CA PHE A 172 -12.97 -6.52 -12.74
C PHE A 172 -12.35 -5.68 -13.86
N CYS A 173 -11.13 -5.17 -13.68
CA CYS A 173 -10.45 -4.34 -14.68
C CYS A 173 -10.30 -5.07 -16.02
N VAL A 174 -9.85 -6.33 -16.01
CA VAL A 174 -9.72 -7.16 -17.22
C VAL A 174 -11.07 -7.38 -17.89
N SER A 175 -12.13 -7.68 -17.13
CA SER A 175 -13.49 -7.89 -17.70
C SER A 175 -14.07 -6.65 -18.37
N LYS A 176 -13.62 -5.46 -17.96
CA LYS A 176 -14.01 -4.17 -18.54
C LYS A 176 -13.10 -3.73 -19.70
N GLY A 177 -12.07 -4.51 -20.04
CA GLY A 177 -11.07 -4.10 -21.02
C GLY A 177 -10.33 -2.83 -20.60
N ALA A 178 -10.19 -2.59 -19.29
CA ALA A 178 -9.53 -1.42 -18.78
C ALA A 178 -8.02 -1.50 -19.02
N ASP A 179 -7.39 -0.37 -19.35
CA ASP A 179 -5.94 -0.22 -19.41
C ASP A 179 -5.38 0.40 -18.11
N CYS A 180 -6.24 1.09 -17.37
CA CYS A 180 -5.97 1.70 -16.08
C CYS A 180 -7.20 1.56 -15.15
N GLY A 181 -6.97 1.28 -13.87
CA GLY A 181 -8.04 1.24 -12.86
C GLY A 181 -7.58 1.77 -11.52
N ALA A 182 -8.48 2.41 -10.78
CA ALA A 182 -8.21 2.87 -9.42
C ALA A 182 -9.15 2.18 -8.42
N LYS A 183 -8.56 1.57 -7.39
CA LYS A 183 -9.32 1.12 -6.23
C LYS A 183 -9.49 2.29 -5.25
N VAL A 184 -10.71 2.45 -4.75
CA VAL A 184 -11.11 3.56 -3.87
C VAL A 184 -11.88 3.06 -2.67
N VAL A 185 -11.93 3.88 -1.63
CA VAL A 185 -12.88 3.73 -0.52
C VAL A 185 -13.76 4.95 -0.45
N GLU A 186 -14.93 4.82 0.15
CA GLU A 186 -15.74 6.00 0.50
C GLU A 186 -14.94 6.91 1.45
N LYS A 187 -14.83 8.18 1.07
CA LYS A 187 -14.20 9.23 1.86
C LYS A 187 -15.03 9.47 3.13
N ALA A 188 -14.41 9.31 4.30
CA ALA A 188 -15.11 9.29 5.58
C ALA A 188 -15.61 10.69 6.00
N TYR A 189 -14.87 11.74 5.66
CA TYR A 189 -15.21 13.13 5.99
C TYR A 189 -14.54 14.11 5.01
N PRO A 190 -15.06 15.34 4.82
CA PRO A 190 -14.54 16.29 3.82
C PRO A 190 -13.04 16.54 3.89
N ALA A 191 -12.48 16.67 5.09
CA ALA A 191 -11.06 16.98 5.31
C ALA A 191 -10.14 15.75 5.38
N GLU A 192 -10.63 14.54 5.08
CA GLU A 192 -9.78 13.34 5.10
C GLU A 192 -8.61 13.50 4.11
N PRO A 193 -7.35 13.21 4.51
CA PRO A 193 -6.16 13.42 3.70
C PRO A 193 -5.97 12.33 2.63
N VAL A 194 -7.00 12.14 1.81
CA VAL A 194 -7.01 11.26 0.64
C VAL A 194 -7.39 12.07 -0.60
N GLY A 195 -6.62 11.90 -1.68
CA GLY A 195 -7.00 12.44 -2.98
C GLY A 195 -8.32 11.84 -3.46
N VAL A 196 -9.09 12.58 -4.24
CA VAL A 196 -10.38 12.14 -4.76
C VAL A 196 -10.29 11.84 -6.26
N VAL A 197 -10.72 10.65 -6.66
CA VAL A 197 -10.85 10.28 -8.07
C VAL A 197 -12.07 11.00 -8.65
N CYS A 198 -11.88 11.76 -9.72
CA CYS A 198 -12.95 12.51 -10.35
C CYS A 198 -12.72 12.67 -11.85
N ARG A 199 -13.66 13.34 -12.53
CA ARG A 199 -13.48 13.79 -13.91
C ARG A 199 -13.46 15.30 -13.98
N VAL A 200 -12.44 15.86 -14.61
CA VAL A 200 -12.37 17.29 -14.95
C VAL A 200 -12.41 17.43 -16.46
N ARG A 201 -13.43 18.13 -16.96
CA ARG A 201 -13.69 18.27 -18.41
C ARG A 201 -13.75 16.91 -19.14
N GLY A 202 -14.35 15.92 -18.49
CA GLY A 202 -14.52 14.56 -19.04
C GLY A 202 -13.33 13.61 -18.85
N VAL A 203 -12.17 14.12 -18.40
CA VAL A 203 -10.93 13.35 -18.26
C VAL A 203 -10.77 12.88 -16.81
N ALA A 204 -10.47 11.59 -16.62
CA ALA A 204 -10.25 11.00 -15.30
C ALA A 204 -8.92 11.47 -14.68
N GLN A 205 -8.94 11.81 -13.40
CA GLN A 205 -7.77 12.22 -12.65
C GLN A 205 -8.00 12.06 -11.14
N VAL A 206 -6.95 12.23 -10.35
CA VAL A 206 -7.05 12.44 -8.91
C VAL A 206 -6.80 13.92 -8.63
N VAL A 207 -7.63 14.51 -7.78
CA VAL A 207 -7.32 15.82 -7.17
C VAL A 207 -6.84 15.54 -5.76
N GLU A 208 -5.59 15.89 -5.47
CA GLU A 208 -5.03 15.63 -4.15
C GLU A 208 -5.66 16.45 -3.05
N TYR A 209 -5.62 15.93 -1.82
CA TYR A 209 -6.31 16.52 -0.67
C TYR A 209 -5.77 17.91 -0.30
N ASN A 210 -4.52 18.22 -0.66
CA ASN A 210 -3.89 19.53 -0.46
C ASN A 210 -4.16 20.51 -1.61
N GLU A 211 -4.78 20.06 -2.69
CA GLU A 211 -5.10 20.85 -3.90
C GLU A 211 -6.61 21.07 -4.08
N ILE A 212 -7.45 20.31 -3.37
CA ILE A 212 -8.90 20.49 -3.38
C ILE A 212 -9.32 21.67 -2.50
N ARG A 213 -10.22 22.52 -3.01
CA ARG A 213 -10.82 23.62 -2.24
C ARG A 213 -11.82 23.08 -1.23
N GLU A 214 -11.87 23.66 -0.03
CA GLU A 214 -12.77 23.26 1.05
C GLU A 214 -14.24 23.19 0.59
N ILE A 215 -14.75 24.23 -0.07
CA ILE A 215 -16.13 24.25 -0.62
C ILE A 215 -16.42 23.10 -1.59
N THR A 216 -15.39 22.59 -2.28
CA THR A 216 -15.52 21.44 -3.19
C THR A 216 -15.50 20.14 -2.41
N ALA A 217 -14.61 20.02 -1.42
CA ALA A 217 -14.49 18.85 -0.55
C ALA A 217 -15.74 18.63 0.33
N GLU A 218 -16.42 19.70 0.74
CA GLU A 218 -17.65 19.66 1.56
C GLU A 218 -18.93 19.48 0.73
N ARG A 219 -18.84 19.54 -0.60
CA ARG A 219 -20.01 19.48 -1.46
C ARG A 219 -20.72 18.14 -1.29
N ARG A 220 -22.03 18.17 -1.07
CA ARG A 220 -22.86 16.98 -0.90
C ARG A 220 -23.80 16.75 -2.09
N GLY A 221 -24.12 15.49 -2.34
CA GLY A 221 -25.14 15.07 -3.28
C GLY A 221 -26.55 15.11 -2.66
N PRO A 222 -27.60 14.74 -3.43
CA PRO A 222 -28.99 14.84 -2.99
C PRO A 222 -29.33 13.98 -1.75
N GLY A 223 -28.60 12.88 -1.51
CA GLY A 223 -28.80 12.00 -0.35
C GLY A 223 -27.98 12.39 0.87
N GLY A 224 -27.23 13.49 0.81
CA GLY A 224 -26.35 13.95 1.89
C GLY A 224 -24.93 13.34 1.87
N GLU A 225 -24.66 12.41 0.97
CA GLU A 225 -23.33 11.85 0.71
C GLU A 225 -22.35 12.90 0.18
N LEU A 226 -21.05 12.69 0.34
CA LEU A 226 -20.05 13.56 -0.28
C LEU A 226 -20.11 13.39 -1.80
N MET A 227 -20.21 14.49 -2.54
CA MET A 227 -20.21 14.46 -4.00
C MET A 227 -18.88 13.94 -4.56
N PHE A 228 -17.77 14.21 -3.86
CA PHE A 228 -16.45 13.69 -4.17
C PHE A 228 -16.03 12.67 -3.12
N SER A 229 -16.71 11.52 -3.12
CA SER A 229 -16.52 10.44 -2.14
C SER A 229 -15.48 9.39 -2.54
N ALA A 230 -15.05 9.31 -3.80
CA ALA A 230 -14.12 8.28 -4.27
C ALA A 230 -12.68 8.53 -3.81
N GLY A 231 -12.36 8.15 -2.57
CA GLY A 231 -11.06 8.32 -1.94
C GLY A 231 -10.00 7.38 -2.52
N ASN A 232 -8.96 7.93 -3.13
CA ASN A 232 -7.83 7.19 -3.68
C ASN A 232 -6.99 6.57 -2.56
N ILE A 233 -6.93 5.24 -2.54
CA ILE A 233 -6.12 4.48 -1.56
C ILE A 233 -4.77 4.03 -2.12
N CYS A 234 -4.33 4.62 -3.23
CA CYS A 234 -3.06 4.32 -3.91
C CYS A 234 -2.93 2.81 -4.22
N ASN A 235 -4.00 2.22 -4.75
CA ASN A 235 -4.06 0.86 -5.28
C ASN A 235 -4.58 0.97 -6.72
N HIS A 236 -3.72 0.70 -7.69
CA HIS A 236 -3.99 0.93 -9.10
C HIS A 236 -3.75 -0.33 -9.90
N PHE A 237 -4.55 -0.49 -10.96
CA PHE A 237 -4.34 -1.48 -11.99
C PHE A 237 -3.78 -0.77 -13.21
N PHE A 238 -2.71 -1.30 -13.79
CA PHE A 238 -2.23 -0.88 -15.09
C PHE A 238 -1.95 -2.09 -15.97
N THR A 239 -2.24 -1.98 -17.26
CA THR A 239 -1.65 -2.92 -18.23
C THR A 239 -0.18 -2.57 -18.48
N ARG A 240 0.66 -3.56 -18.76
CA ARG A 240 2.05 -3.34 -19.18
C ARG A 240 2.11 -2.45 -20.43
N ALA A 241 1.17 -2.62 -21.37
CA ALA A 241 1.09 -1.80 -22.57
C ALA A 241 0.82 -0.31 -22.24
N PHE A 242 -0.06 -0.03 -21.28
CA PHE A 242 -0.30 1.32 -20.80
C PHE A 242 0.93 1.92 -20.11
N LEU A 243 1.60 1.16 -19.24
CA LEU A 243 2.85 1.61 -18.62
C LEU A 243 3.94 1.93 -19.66
N GLN A 244 4.08 1.10 -20.69
CA GLN A 244 4.98 1.36 -21.81
C GLN A 244 4.63 2.66 -22.52
N GLU A 245 3.35 2.86 -22.85
CA GLU A 245 2.91 4.06 -23.57
C GLU A 245 3.14 5.34 -22.75
N VAL A 246 2.87 5.29 -21.44
CA VAL A 246 3.19 6.40 -20.53
C VAL A 246 4.69 6.70 -20.55
N ALA A 247 5.52 5.67 -20.39
CA ALA A 247 6.96 5.83 -20.31
C ALA A 247 7.59 6.37 -21.61
N GLU A 248 7.01 6.02 -22.76
CA GLU A 248 7.51 6.46 -24.08
C GLU A 248 6.96 7.81 -24.53
N LYS A 249 5.69 8.13 -24.21
CA LYS A 249 4.98 9.27 -24.81
C LYS A 249 4.58 10.37 -23.83
N TYR A 250 4.30 10.01 -22.58
CA TYR A 250 3.58 10.90 -21.66
C TYR A 250 4.34 11.27 -20.38
N LYS A 251 5.42 10.57 -20.02
CA LYS A 251 6.15 10.82 -18.76
C LYS A 251 6.68 12.25 -18.60
N ASP A 252 6.99 12.93 -19.71
CA ASP A 252 7.48 14.31 -19.74
C ASP A 252 6.33 15.34 -19.62
N GLN A 253 5.08 14.90 -19.78
CA GLN A 253 3.87 15.70 -19.59
C GLN A 253 3.36 15.65 -18.14
N LEU A 254 3.92 14.77 -17.30
CA LEU A 254 3.53 14.64 -15.89
C LEU A 254 3.89 15.92 -15.12
N LYS A 255 2.91 16.42 -14.38
CA LYS A 255 3.04 17.64 -13.58
C LYS A 255 4.03 17.41 -12.44
N GLN A 256 4.79 18.45 -12.12
CA GLN A 256 5.57 18.50 -10.91
C GLN A 256 4.77 19.22 -9.83
N HIS A 257 4.59 18.54 -8.70
CA HIS A 257 3.90 19.05 -7.53
C HIS A 257 4.92 19.59 -6.54
N ILE A 258 4.61 20.74 -5.93
CA ILE A 258 5.46 21.42 -4.97
C ILE A 258 5.11 20.94 -3.57
N ALA A 259 6.08 20.35 -2.88
CA ALA A 259 5.96 19.95 -1.48
C ALA A 259 6.94 20.75 -0.61
N LEU A 260 6.41 21.55 0.31
CA LEU A 260 7.20 22.28 1.31
C LEU A 260 7.67 21.33 2.41
N LYS A 261 8.97 21.35 2.72
CA LYS A 261 9.60 20.46 3.71
C LYS A 261 10.61 21.23 4.57
N LYS A 262 10.87 20.66 5.75
CA LYS A 262 12.03 20.99 6.59
C LYS A 262 13.20 20.15 6.10
N VAL A 263 14.15 20.76 5.40
CA VAL A 263 15.30 20.11 4.79
C VAL A 263 16.54 20.47 5.61
N PRO A 264 17.11 19.54 6.39
CA PRO A 264 18.38 19.76 7.07
C PRO A 264 19.46 20.20 6.07
N CYS A 265 20.22 21.23 6.43
CA CYS A 265 21.16 21.88 5.53
C CYS A 265 22.41 22.39 6.27
N VAL A 266 23.37 22.92 5.53
CA VAL A 266 24.48 23.71 6.08
C VAL A 266 24.31 25.19 5.76
N ASP A 267 24.65 26.05 6.71
CA ASP A 267 24.69 27.50 6.50
C ASP A 267 25.95 27.97 5.77
N MET A 268 26.06 29.27 5.50
CA MET A 268 27.21 29.87 4.80
C MET A 268 28.54 29.75 5.56
N CYS A 269 28.50 29.53 6.87
CA CYS A 269 29.67 29.27 7.71
C CYS A 269 30.01 27.77 7.76
N GLY A 270 29.15 26.92 7.19
CA GLY A 270 29.29 25.48 7.18
C GLY A 270 28.82 24.79 8.46
N ASN A 271 27.98 25.43 9.27
CA ASN A 271 27.34 24.81 10.42
C ASN A 271 26.08 24.05 9.99
N HIS A 272 25.83 22.89 10.61
CA HIS A 272 24.58 22.16 10.37
C HIS A 272 23.39 22.88 10.99
N VAL A 273 22.32 23.01 10.20
CA VAL A 273 21.06 23.61 10.59
C VAL A 273 19.95 22.58 10.46
N THR A 274 19.17 22.41 11.53
CA THR A 274 17.91 21.67 11.52
C THR A 274 16.75 22.67 11.55
N PRO A 275 16.07 22.90 10.42
CA PRO A 275 15.04 23.95 10.33
C PRO A 275 13.83 23.68 11.21
N THR A 276 13.36 24.72 11.92
CA THR A 276 12.13 24.64 12.72
C THR A 276 10.86 24.89 11.89
N ARG A 277 10.99 25.61 10.76
CA ARG A 277 9.96 25.88 9.76
C ARG A 277 10.38 25.33 8.38
N PRO A 278 9.45 25.07 7.45
CA PRO A 278 9.81 24.66 6.10
C PRO A 278 10.76 25.68 5.44
N ASN A 279 11.88 25.19 4.92
CA ASN A 279 12.93 25.96 4.26
C ASN A 279 13.23 25.44 2.85
N GLY A 280 12.63 24.31 2.45
CA GLY A 280 12.89 23.69 1.16
C GLY A 280 11.62 23.28 0.42
N ILE A 281 11.70 23.35 -0.90
CA ILE A 281 10.77 22.87 -1.90
C ILE A 281 11.31 21.55 -2.43
N LYS A 282 10.45 20.52 -2.45
CA LYS A 282 10.68 19.28 -3.19
C LYS A 282 9.70 19.22 -4.35
N LEU A 283 10.19 18.81 -5.51
CA LEU A 283 9.40 18.60 -6.71
C LEU A 283 9.09 17.11 -6.81
N GLU A 284 7.82 16.74 -6.73
CA GLU A 284 7.36 15.36 -6.74
C GLU A 284 6.38 15.16 -7.92
N LYS A 285 6.52 14.05 -8.66
CA LYS A 285 5.46 13.58 -9.58
C LYS A 285 4.55 12.61 -8.84
N PHE A 286 3.26 12.54 -9.22
CA PHE A 286 2.35 11.55 -8.65
C PHE A 286 2.04 10.39 -9.60
N VAL A 287 1.95 9.18 -9.05
CA VAL A 287 1.69 7.93 -9.76
C VAL A 287 0.29 7.86 -10.40
N PHE A 288 -0.63 8.74 -10.02
CA PHE A 288 -1.97 8.78 -10.60
C PHE A 288 -2.14 9.89 -11.66
N ASP A 289 -1.13 10.73 -11.88
CA ASP A 289 -1.17 11.78 -12.90
C ASP A 289 -1.20 11.23 -14.34
N VAL A 290 -1.10 9.91 -14.48
CA VAL A 290 -1.26 9.21 -15.75
C VAL A 290 -2.70 8.86 -16.10
N PHE A 291 -3.64 8.94 -15.15
CA PHE A 291 -5.05 8.59 -15.41
C PHE A 291 -5.65 9.36 -16.61
N PRO A 292 -5.29 10.64 -16.86
CA PRO A 292 -5.70 11.35 -18.07
C PRO A 292 -5.32 10.69 -19.40
N PHE A 293 -4.28 9.86 -19.43
CA PHE A 293 -3.79 9.19 -20.65
C PHE A 293 -4.44 7.83 -20.91
N SER A 294 -5.25 7.33 -19.96
CA SER A 294 -5.94 6.05 -20.08
C SER A 294 -7.04 6.12 -21.15
N ARG A 295 -7.13 5.07 -21.98
CA ARG A 295 -8.18 4.92 -22.99
C ARG A 295 -9.46 4.35 -22.38
N SER A 296 -9.32 3.50 -21.36
CA SER A 296 -10.42 2.86 -20.64
C SER A 296 -10.11 2.83 -19.14
N PHE A 297 -10.52 3.90 -18.46
CA PHE A 297 -10.35 4.06 -17.02
C PHE A 297 -11.57 3.55 -16.25
N VAL A 298 -11.33 2.73 -15.22
CA VAL A 298 -12.37 2.23 -14.31
C VAL A 298 -12.06 2.54 -12.85
N VAL A 299 -13.11 2.63 -12.03
CA VAL A 299 -13.01 2.80 -10.57
C VAL A 299 -13.66 1.60 -9.91
N PHE A 300 -13.03 1.10 -8.84
CA PHE A 300 -13.50 -0.05 -8.07
C PHE A 300 -13.54 0.32 -6.59
N GLU A 301 -14.75 0.47 -6.05
CA GLU A 301 -14.96 0.83 -4.65
C GLU A 301 -14.95 -0.41 -3.75
N VAL A 302 -14.32 -0.30 -2.58
CA VAL A 302 -14.21 -1.36 -1.58
C VAL A 302 -14.52 -0.83 -0.18
N LEU A 303 -14.82 -1.75 0.75
CA LEU A 303 -15.00 -1.42 2.15
C LEU A 303 -13.65 -1.08 2.80
N ARG A 304 -13.61 0.05 3.52
CA ARG A 304 -12.39 0.57 4.16
C ARG A 304 -11.87 -0.38 5.22
N GLU A 305 -12.77 -0.87 6.07
CA GLU A 305 -12.45 -1.77 7.17
C GLU A 305 -11.84 -3.10 6.70
N ASP A 306 -11.97 -3.43 5.41
CA ASP A 306 -11.39 -4.62 4.82
C ASP A 306 -10.11 -4.35 4.03
N GLU A 307 -9.96 -3.18 3.41
CA GLU A 307 -8.87 -2.97 2.44
C GLU A 307 -8.05 -1.70 2.66
N PHE A 308 -8.35 -0.85 3.64
CA PHE A 308 -7.60 0.39 3.85
C PHE A 308 -7.43 0.81 5.31
N SER A 309 -6.21 0.65 5.82
CA SER A 309 -5.74 1.24 7.07
C SER A 309 -4.28 1.65 6.93
N PRO A 310 -3.99 2.91 6.54
CA PRO A 310 -2.64 3.36 6.24
C PRO A 310 -1.82 3.66 7.50
N LEU A 311 -0.50 3.58 7.38
CA LEU A 311 0.48 3.94 8.39
C LEU A 311 1.24 5.21 7.96
N LYS A 312 0.81 6.37 8.43
CA LYS A 312 1.37 7.69 8.04
C LYS A 312 2.02 8.44 9.21
N ASN A 313 1.50 8.25 10.42
CA ASN A 313 1.85 9.03 11.61
C ASN A 313 2.51 8.14 12.68
N ALA A 314 3.32 8.74 13.56
CA ALA A 314 3.94 8.03 14.68
C ALA A 314 2.89 7.48 15.67
N ASP A 315 3.32 6.56 16.54
CA ASP A 315 2.43 6.00 17.56
C ASP A 315 1.94 7.06 18.55
N GLY A 316 0.71 6.88 19.03
CA GLY A 316 0.00 7.89 19.83
C GLY A 316 -0.76 8.96 19.02
N ALA A 317 -0.56 9.04 17.70
CA ALA A 317 -1.42 9.86 16.85
C ALA A 317 -2.84 9.27 16.74
N ALA A 318 -3.85 10.14 16.66
CA ALA A 318 -5.26 9.75 16.63
C ALA A 318 -5.68 8.98 15.37
N THR A 319 -4.98 9.19 14.25
CA THR A 319 -5.27 8.54 12.96
C THR A 319 -4.00 8.06 12.28
N ASP A 320 -4.13 7.04 11.44
CA ASP A 320 -3.09 6.49 10.56
C ASP A 320 -1.77 6.17 11.29
N SER A 321 -1.86 5.69 12.52
CA SER A 321 -0.76 5.33 13.41
C SER A 321 -0.55 3.81 13.51
N PRO A 322 0.58 3.32 14.04
CA PRO A 322 0.80 1.89 14.30
C PRO A 322 -0.37 1.25 15.06
N THR A 323 -0.88 1.93 16.09
CA THR A 323 -2.02 1.44 16.87
C THR A 323 -3.29 1.30 16.02
N THR A 324 -3.64 2.30 15.20
CA THR A 324 -4.82 2.19 14.32
C THR A 324 -4.67 1.08 13.27
N ALA A 325 -3.49 0.93 12.67
CA ALA A 325 -3.20 -0.12 11.70
C ALA A 325 -3.30 -1.52 12.30
N ARG A 326 -2.67 -1.74 13.46
CA ARG A 326 -2.77 -3.00 14.22
C ARG A 326 -4.22 -3.33 14.53
N ASN A 327 -4.96 -2.38 15.11
CA ASN A 327 -6.33 -2.59 15.53
C ASN A 327 -7.25 -2.90 14.34
N ALA A 328 -7.05 -2.23 13.20
CA ALA A 328 -7.82 -2.50 11.99
C ALA A 328 -7.63 -3.93 11.47
N LEU A 329 -6.39 -4.42 11.42
CA LEU A 329 -6.10 -5.80 10.99
C LEU A 329 -6.69 -6.84 11.96
N LEU A 330 -6.52 -6.64 13.28
CA LEU A 330 -7.09 -7.55 14.28
C LEU A 330 -8.63 -7.54 14.24
N ALA A 331 -9.25 -6.37 14.04
CA ALA A 331 -10.70 -6.26 13.89
C ALA A 331 -11.20 -6.99 12.64
N GLN A 332 -10.47 -6.91 11.52
CA GLN A 332 -10.77 -7.68 10.31
C GLN A 332 -10.72 -9.20 10.58
N HIS A 333 -9.64 -9.67 11.19
CA HIS A 333 -9.48 -11.09 11.50
C HIS A 333 -10.53 -11.60 12.49
N SER A 334 -10.91 -10.80 13.49
CA SER A 334 -12.02 -11.11 14.39
C SER A 334 -13.34 -11.24 13.63
N ARG A 335 -13.64 -10.35 12.67
CA ARG A 335 -14.82 -10.50 11.79
C ARG A 335 -14.77 -11.79 10.98
N TRP A 336 -13.62 -12.16 10.43
CA TRP A 336 -13.46 -13.42 9.68
C TRP A 336 -13.67 -14.65 10.58
N ALA A 337 -13.10 -14.67 11.78
CA ALA A 337 -13.27 -15.76 12.73
C ALA A 337 -14.74 -15.93 13.15
N THR A 338 -15.41 -14.83 13.50
CA THR A 338 -16.84 -14.87 13.84
C THR A 338 -17.70 -15.30 12.65
N ALA A 339 -17.44 -14.81 11.44
CA ALA A 339 -18.13 -15.25 10.22
C ALA A 339 -17.92 -16.76 9.94
N ALA A 340 -16.76 -17.30 10.32
CA ALA A 340 -16.46 -18.73 10.23
C ALA A 340 -17.12 -19.59 11.32
N GLY A 341 -17.86 -18.98 12.26
CA GLY A 341 -18.60 -19.65 13.33
C GLY A 341 -17.80 -19.86 14.62
N ALA A 342 -16.72 -19.11 14.84
CA ALA A 342 -16.03 -19.07 16.13
C ALA A 342 -16.66 -18.04 17.09
N THR A 343 -16.56 -18.35 18.38
CA THR A 343 -16.89 -17.45 19.49
C THR A 343 -15.61 -16.81 20.01
N LEU A 344 -15.58 -15.49 20.17
CA LEU A 344 -14.40 -14.76 20.64
C LEU A 344 -14.53 -14.37 22.11
N LEU A 345 -13.45 -14.50 22.86
CA LEU A 345 -13.34 -14.03 24.25
C LEU A 345 -12.46 -12.77 24.34
N ASP A 346 -12.72 -11.93 25.34
CA ASP A 346 -11.80 -10.85 25.74
C ASP A 346 -10.59 -11.39 26.53
N GLU A 347 -9.68 -10.50 26.96
CA GLU A 347 -8.50 -10.87 27.76
C GLU A 347 -8.87 -11.40 29.17
N HIS A 348 -10.12 -11.26 29.60
CA HIS A 348 -10.66 -11.71 30.88
C HIS A 348 -11.53 -12.98 30.77
N GLY A 349 -11.69 -13.53 29.56
CA GLY A 349 -12.50 -14.72 29.30
C GLY A 349 -14.00 -14.46 29.15
N ASN A 350 -14.43 -13.20 29.03
CA ASN A 350 -15.83 -12.87 28.77
C ASN A 350 -16.15 -12.98 27.27
N LEU A 351 -17.39 -13.38 26.97
CA LEU A 351 -17.89 -13.44 25.60
C LEU A 351 -17.97 -12.04 24.99
N LEU A 352 -17.38 -11.87 23.80
CA LEU A 352 -17.56 -10.65 23.02
C LEU A 352 -18.83 -10.76 22.15
N PRO A 353 -19.63 -9.69 22.08
CA PRO A 353 -20.86 -9.70 21.29
C PRO A 353 -20.58 -9.97 19.80
N PRO A 354 -21.41 -10.78 19.12
CA PRO A 354 -21.29 -10.96 17.68
C PRO A 354 -21.73 -9.68 16.97
N THR A 355 -20.78 -8.97 16.35
CA THR A 355 -20.96 -7.75 15.52
C THR A 355 -21.32 -6.48 16.33
N ALA A 356 -20.97 -5.24 15.99
CA ALA A 356 -20.34 -4.62 14.82
C ALA A 356 -19.67 -3.31 15.31
N SER A 357 -18.70 -2.79 14.55
CA SER A 357 -17.92 -1.58 14.86
C SER A 357 -17.09 -1.65 16.15
N VAL A 358 -15.97 -2.37 16.09
CA VAL A 358 -14.83 -2.00 16.92
C VAL A 358 -14.35 -0.66 16.37
N SER A 359 -14.81 0.45 16.96
CA SER A 359 -14.20 1.74 16.70
C SER A 359 -12.73 1.63 17.08
N ALA A 360 -11.83 2.24 16.31
CA ALA A 360 -10.37 2.08 16.45
C ALA A 360 -9.81 2.49 17.84
N GLY A 361 -10.66 2.99 18.75
CA GLY A 361 -10.33 3.38 20.12
C GLY A 361 -10.78 2.43 21.23
N ASP A 362 -11.51 1.34 20.96
CA ASP A 362 -11.96 0.43 22.02
C ASP A 362 -10.89 -0.61 22.40
N ASN A 363 -10.39 -0.49 23.63
CA ASN A 363 -9.40 -1.39 24.26
C ASN A 363 -9.95 -2.79 24.59
N GLN A 364 -11.20 -3.10 24.24
CA GLN A 364 -11.90 -4.35 24.57
C GLN A 364 -12.06 -5.32 23.38
N ALA A 365 -11.39 -5.06 22.25
CA ALA A 365 -11.49 -5.92 21.08
C ALA A 365 -10.70 -7.23 21.24
N ALA A 366 -11.30 -8.36 20.84
CA ALA A 366 -10.56 -9.62 20.72
C ALA A 366 -9.33 -9.45 19.82
N ARG A 367 -8.19 -9.91 20.32
CA ARG A 367 -6.91 -9.88 19.60
C ARG A 367 -6.75 -11.19 18.84
N CYS A 368 -7.50 -11.34 17.75
CA CYS A 368 -7.36 -12.45 16.82
C CYS A 368 -6.44 -12.04 15.67
N GLU A 369 -5.35 -12.78 15.46
CA GLU A 369 -4.50 -12.63 14.29
C GLU A 369 -4.52 -13.90 13.44
N ILE A 370 -4.84 -13.78 12.15
CA ILE A 370 -4.84 -14.88 11.19
C ILE A 370 -3.69 -14.65 10.21
N SER A 371 -2.78 -15.62 10.10
CA SER A 371 -1.69 -15.59 9.13
C SER A 371 -2.25 -15.58 7.71
N PRO A 372 -1.76 -14.72 6.80
CA PRO A 372 -2.14 -14.77 5.39
C PRO A 372 -1.94 -16.15 4.75
N LEU A 373 -0.98 -16.94 5.24
CA LEU A 373 -0.74 -18.30 4.76
C LEU A 373 -1.86 -19.28 5.14
N VAL A 374 -2.64 -18.99 6.18
CA VAL A 374 -3.84 -19.76 6.53
C VAL A 374 -5.02 -19.32 5.66
N SER A 375 -5.30 -18.01 5.64
CA SER A 375 -6.40 -17.42 4.89
C SER A 375 -5.97 -16.11 4.25
N TYR A 376 -6.15 -15.98 2.94
CA TYR A 376 -5.77 -14.80 2.17
C TYR A 376 -6.66 -13.60 2.51
N PHE A 377 -7.97 -13.83 2.55
CA PHE A 377 -8.97 -12.80 2.75
C PHE A 377 -10.26 -13.34 3.40
N GLY A 378 -10.11 -14.22 4.40
CA GLY A 378 -11.19 -14.78 5.21
C GLY A 378 -11.71 -16.14 4.75
N GLU A 379 -11.28 -16.66 3.60
CA GLU A 379 -11.71 -17.97 3.10
C GLU A 379 -11.10 -19.15 3.86
N GLY A 380 -11.82 -20.27 3.91
CA GLY A 380 -11.30 -21.56 4.39
C GLY A 380 -11.25 -21.73 5.91
N LEU A 381 -11.71 -20.74 6.66
CA LEU A 381 -11.66 -20.70 8.11
C LEU A 381 -12.74 -21.56 8.78
N GLU A 382 -13.86 -21.83 8.12
CA GLU A 382 -14.98 -22.60 8.69
C GLU A 382 -14.55 -24.00 9.11
N LYS A 383 -13.62 -24.61 8.35
CA LYS A 383 -13.07 -25.94 8.66
C LYS A 383 -12.20 -25.94 9.91
N LEU A 384 -11.66 -24.78 10.28
CA LEU A 384 -10.74 -24.62 11.40
C LEU A 384 -11.46 -24.12 12.64
N LEU A 385 -12.40 -23.20 12.50
CA LEU A 385 -12.90 -22.37 13.60
C LEU A 385 -14.36 -22.64 14.01
N ARG A 386 -15.14 -23.35 13.19
CA ARG A 386 -16.57 -23.55 13.45
C ARG A 386 -16.80 -24.21 14.81
N GLY A 387 -17.62 -23.57 15.63
CA GLY A 387 -18.00 -24.05 16.96
C GLY A 387 -16.89 -23.95 18.01
N ARG A 388 -15.75 -23.34 17.68
CA ARG A 388 -14.64 -23.16 18.63
C ARG A 388 -14.78 -21.84 19.37
N THR A 389 -14.34 -21.84 20.62
CA THR A 389 -14.19 -20.63 21.43
C THR A 389 -12.72 -20.23 21.47
N LEU A 390 -12.40 -19.02 21.01
CA LEU A 390 -11.04 -18.53 20.86
C LEU A 390 -10.71 -17.54 22.00
N PRO A 391 -9.60 -17.75 22.74
CA PRO A 391 -9.14 -16.80 23.76
C PRO A 391 -8.58 -15.51 23.11
N SER A 392 -8.29 -14.49 23.90
CA SER A 392 -7.55 -13.31 23.45
C SER A 392 -6.26 -13.14 24.27
N PRO A 393 -5.08 -13.02 23.64
CA PRO A 393 -4.84 -13.05 22.19
C PRO A 393 -4.90 -14.49 21.62
N PHE A 394 -5.29 -14.60 20.35
CA PHE A 394 -5.25 -15.85 19.58
C PHE A 394 -4.58 -15.63 18.23
N ILE A 395 -3.62 -16.50 17.91
CA ILE A 395 -2.89 -16.49 16.63
C ILE A 395 -3.21 -17.77 15.88
N LEU A 396 -3.80 -17.63 14.69
CA LEU A 396 -4.01 -18.71 13.74
C LEU A 396 -2.94 -18.65 12.66
N ASP A 397 -1.79 -19.27 12.94
CA ASP A 397 -0.73 -19.51 11.97
C ASP A 397 -0.81 -20.93 11.40
N GLU A 398 0.11 -21.28 10.50
CA GLU A 398 0.13 -22.59 9.85
C GLU A 398 0.35 -23.75 10.83
N LYS A 399 1.03 -23.51 11.96
CA LYS A 399 1.23 -24.52 13.00
C LYS A 399 -0.07 -24.76 13.75
N MET A 400 -0.72 -23.70 14.23
CA MET A 400 -2.01 -23.78 14.90
C MET A 400 -3.09 -24.35 13.97
N ALA A 401 -3.09 -23.98 12.69
CA ALA A 401 -4.03 -24.54 11.71
C ALA A 401 -3.89 -26.06 11.56
N LYS A 402 -2.66 -26.59 11.56
CA LYS A 402 -2.41 -28.04 11.54
C LYS A 402 -2.86 -28.73 12.83
N GLU A 403 -2.61 -28.11 13.98
CA GLU A 403 -3.05 -28.62 15.29
C GLU A 403 -4.59 -28.70 15.37
N LEU A 404 -5.30 -27.67 14.88
CA LEU A 404 -6.75 -27.64 14.85
C LEU A 404 -7.36 -28.62 13.83
N GLN A 405 -6.67 -28.94 12.74
CA GLN A 405 -7.13 -29.95 11.78
C GLN A 405 -6.98 -31.39 12.30
N ALA A 406 -6.09 -31.60 13.28
CA ALA A 406 -5.87 -32.90 13.90
C ALA A 406 -6.86 -33.21 15.04
N GLN A 407 -7.66 -32.24 15.45
CA GLN A 407 -8.72 -32.34 16.46
C GLN A 407 -10.09 -32.43 15.81
#